data_AF-A0A5B2VMI9-F1
#
_entry.id   AF-A0A5B2VMI9-F1
#
_cell.length_a   1.000
_cell.length_b   1.000
_cell.length_c   1.000
_cell.angle_alpha   90.00
_cell.angle_beta   90.00
_cell.angle_gamma   90.00
#
_symmetry.space_group_name_H-M   'P 1'
#
loop_
_entity.id
_entity.type
_entity.pdbx_description
1 polymer ?
#
loop_
_entity_poly.entity_id
_entity_poly.type
_entity_poly.pdbx_seq_one_letter_code
_entity_poly.pdbx_strand_id
1 'polypeptide(L)'
;MKTLKLFSLAALALLNLCCVKSHMMDPDADTGKALKTGAATPNAAAIPGDLADTNIKYFGRWDFSNPAEYASYWGGAYIRVNFTGTTVKIKVGYPTHYFAKIDNGPWVSYYNANGTINLTPVPLANGTHTLSVAQGKDYDYQFKFQGLILDAGAVTSPPPVFSQLIEWIGDSITAGYTDEQVNVSGYPWVCSETLLHTEHTQIAYPGVRLVSGSDNGPGMDVQYFKLQNPAYTTAPAWDFTRYTPKVIVINLGTNDNGHVPEDQFRDTYTSFLANIRAKFPNVEIFVMRTFINVMTNPTIAAVNARIAAGDTKVHYIDTNGWLTNADYTDGLHPSVAGNIKAAGLLQPVIAPYLDGTPSQQLTTGTYKVINRNSGLSLDAKDLLTANNTPLQQWAYGGGANQEWTVTQLGNGRYKITGVQSGRSLQVKNNATADGTGIVLYDYTNQSWIVTPTTSGYYTIQSASSNKFVEVAGGSTANGALVQQWAPTNAANQQWAFQAP
;
A
#
# COMPACT_ATOMS: atom_id res chain seq x y z
N MET A 1 33.38 11.40 -22.98
CA MET A 1 33.50 10.06 -22.37
C MET A 1 32.89 10.13 -20.97
N LYS A 2 31.65 9.69 -20.83
CA LYS A 2 30.98 9.50 -19.52
C LYS A 2 30.55 8.05 -19.47
N THR A 3 30.99 7.35 -18.44
CA THR A 3 30.77 5.92 -18.21
C THR A 3 29.29 5.64 -17.99
N LEU A 4 28.70 4.86 -18.90
CA LEU A 4 27.34 4.33 -18.80
C LEU A 4 27.38 3.21 -17.75
N LYS A 5 26.92 3.46 -16.53
CA LYS A 5 26.68 2.39 -15.55
C LYS A 5 25.36 1.70 -15.93
N LEU A 6 25.46 0.63 -16.73
CA LEU A 6 24.38 -0.35 -16.85
C LEU A 6 24.28 -1.08 -15.50
N PHE A 7 23.16 -0.92 -14.80
CA PHE A 7 22.77 -1.82 -13.73
C PHE A 7 21.62 -2.70 -14.24
N SER A 8 21.91 -3.96 -14.46
CA SER A 8 20.88 -4.99 -14.63
C SER A 8 20.24 -5.26 -13.27
N LEU A 9 18.92 -5.13 -13.15
CA LEU A 9 18.14 -5.73 -12.07
C LEU A 9 18.20 -7.26 -12.23
N ALA A 10 19.29 -7.86 -11.76
CA ALA A 10 19.46 -9.30 -11.67
C ALA A 10 19.58 -9.69 -10.20
N ALA A 11 18.47 -9.55 -9.47
CA ALA A 11 18.34 -10.07 -8.12
C ALA A 11 16.87 -10.37 -7.81
N LEU A 12 16.27 -11.29 -8.56
CA LEU A 12 15.06 -12.00 -8.15
C LEU A 12 15.12 -13.43 -8.69
N ALA A 13 16.08 -14.19 -8.21
CA ALA A 13 16.17 -15.63 -8.46
C ALA A 13 16.53 -16.32 -7.15
N LEU A 14 15.52 -16.57 -6.31
CA LEU A 14 15.50 -17.62 -5.28
C LEU A 14 14.15 -17.62 -4.55
N LEU A 15 13.10 -18.10 -5.22
CA LEU A 15 11.94 -18.73 -4.59
C LEU A 15 11.17 -19.50 -5.67
N ASN A 16 11.76 -20.61 -6.09
CA ASN A 16 11.05 -21.64 -6.84
C ASN A 16 11.57 -22.99 -6.35
N LEU A 17 10.77 -23.71 -5.56
CA LEU A 17 10.67 -25.17 -5.65
C LEU A 17 9.39 -25.67 -4.93
N CYS A 18 8.58 -26.41 -5.71
CA CYS A 18 7.51 -27.36 -5.34
C CYS A 18 6.23 -26.73 -4.75
N CYS A 19 5.02 -26.83 -5.33
CA CYS A 19 4.43 -27.88 -6.14
C CYS A 19 3.10 -27.36 -6.73
N VAL A 20 2.73 -27.91 -7.89
CA VAL A 20 1.63 -27.50 -8.74
C VAL A 20 0.27 -27.95 -8.18
N LYS A 21 -0.70 -27.03 -8.13
CA LYS A 21 -2.09 -27.33 -8.49
C LYS A 21 -2.67 -26.14 -9.25
N SER A 22 -2.78 -26.32 -10.55
CA SER A 22 -3.55 -25.48 -11.47
C SER A 22 -4.97 -25.30 -10.96
N HIS A 23 -5.33 -24.09 -10.53
CA HIS A 23 -6.67 -23.57 -10.70
C HIS A 23 -6.57 -22.54 -11.80
N MET A 24 -6.79 -23.01 -13.05
CA MET A 24 -7.21 -22.10 -14.11
C MET A 24 -8.56 -21.56 -13.67
N MET A 25 -8.57 -20.37 -13.07
CA MET A 25 -9.80 -19.61 -12.93
C MET A 25 -10.16 -19.07 -14.31
N ASP A 26 -11.38 -19.43 -14.70
CA ASP A 26 -12.11 -18.97 -15.87
C ASP A 26 -12.10 -17.43 -15.94
N PRO A 27 -11.62 -16.80 -17.04
CA PRO A 27 -11.48 -15.34 -17.12
C PRO A 27 -12.78 -14.60 -17.51
N ASP A 28 -13.96 -15.22 -17.44
CA ASP A 28 -15.21 -14.57 -17.86
C ASP A 28 -16.35 -14.76 -16.84
N ALA A 29 -16.40 -13.92 -15.81
CA ALA A 29 -17.64 -13.51 -15.14
C ALA A 29 -17.45 -12.30 -14.19
N ASP A 30 -16.90 -11.19 -14.67
CA ASP A 30 -17.30 -9.89 -14.13
C ASP A 30 -17.47 -8.92 -15.29
N THR A 31 -18.71 -8.56 -15.58
CA THR A 31 -19.08 -7.69 -16.70
C THR A 31 -18.38 -6.36 -16.57
N GLY A 32 -17.31 -6.20 -17.37
CA GLY A 32 -16.39 -5.10 -17.32
C GLY A 32 -17.07 -3.74 -17.31
N LYS A 33 -16.88 -3.01 -16.21
CA LYS A 33 -16.72 -1.57 -16.28
C LYS A 33 -15.23 -1.31 -16.29
N ALA A 34 -14.67 -1.23 -17.50
CA ALA A 34 -13.33 -0.71 -17.70
C ALA A 34 -13.15 0.59 -16.89
N LEU A 35 -12.02 0.73 -16.20
CA LEU A 35 -11.55 2.03 -15.72
C LEU A 35 -11.73 3.01 -16.89
N LYS A 36 -12.60 4.02 -16.71
CA LYS A 36 -12.82 5.05 -17.73
C LYS A 36 -11.57 5.90 -17.82
N THR A 37 -10.50 5.40 -18.42
CA THR A 37 -9.40 6.24 -18.90
C THR A 37 -10.06 7.24 -19.82
N GLY A 38 -10.15 8.51 -19.39
CA GLY A 38 -10.96 9.53 -20.05
C GLY A 38 -10.60 9.62 -21.52
N ALA A 39 -11.36 8.93 -22.37
CA ALA A 39 -11.19 9.01 -23.80
C ALA A 39 -11.68 10.40 -24.20
N ALA A 40 -10.78 11.17 -24.81
CA ALA A 40 -11.20 12.25 -25.68
C ALA A 40 -12.29 11.71 -26.61
N THR A 41 -13.38 12.47 -26.79
CA THR A 41 -14.47 12.14 -27.71
C THR A 41 -13.92 11.56 -29.02
N PRO A 42 -14.43 10.40 -29.48
CA PRO A 42 -13.84 9.68 -30.60
C PRO A 42 -13.95 10.53 -31.85
N ASN A 43 -12.82 11.14 -32.23
CA ASN A 43 -12.68 11.81 -33.51
C ASN A 43 -12.15 10.78 -34.51
N ALA A 44 -12.69 10.81 -35.72
CA ALA A 44 -12.36 9.85 -36.77
C ALA A 44 -10.83 9.79 -37.02
N ALA A 45 -10.28 8.58 -36.93
CA ALA A 45 -8.90 8.20 -37.28
C ALA A 45 -7.79 9.11 -36.70
N ALA A 46 -7.65 9.16 -35.37
CA ALA A 46 -6.44 9.74 -34.77
C ALA A 46 -5.20 9.04 -35.34
N ILE A 47 -4.20 9.83 -35.74
CA ILE A 47 -2.93 9.33 -36.28
C ILE A 47 -2.23 8.54 -35.15
N PRO A 48 -1.72 7.32 -35.40
CA PRO A 48 -1.00 6.54 -34.39
C PRO A 48 0.09 7.37 -33.71
N GLY A 49 0.01 7.48 -32.38
CA GLY A 49 0.93 8.24 -31.56
C GLY A 49 0.50 9.70 -31.26
N ASP A 50 -0.48 10.27 -31.95
CA ASP A 50 -0.96 11.62 -31.62
C ASP A 50 -1.66 11.66 -30.25
N LEU A 51 -1.84 12.87 -29.70
CA LEU A 51 -2.52 13.06 -28.40
C LEU A 51 -3.93 12.47 -28.36
N ALA A 52 -4.66 12.49 -29.47
CA ALA A 52 -6.00 11.91 -29.56
C ALA A 52 -6.02 10.38 -29.80
N ASP A 53 -4.85 9.73 -29.85
CA ASP A 53 -4.75 8.29 -30.07
C ASP A 53 -5.34 7.51 -28.87
N THR A 54 -6.50 6.91 -29.09
CA THR A 54 -7.24 6.14 -28.08
C THR A 54 -6.53 4.86 -27.60
N ASN A 55 -5.48 4.43 -28.30
CA ASN A 55 -4.64 3.31 -27.87
C ASN A 55 -3.67 3.73 -26.76
N ILE A 56 -3.34 5.02 -26.63
CA ILE A 56 -2.55 5.53 -25.52
C ILE A 56 -3.43 5.57 -24.28
N LYS A 57 -3.07 4.78 -23.28
CA LYS A 57 -3.76 4.74 -21.99
C LYS A 57 -3.08 5.67 -21.02
N TYR A 58 -3.85 6.57 -20.44
CA TYR A 58 -3.41 7.57 -19.46
C TYR A 58 -3.87 7.16 -18.06
N PHE A 59 -2.93 7.06 -17.14
CA PHE A 59 -3.17 6.72 -15.73
C PHE A 59 -2.72 7.86 -14.83
N GLY A 60 -3.45 8.06 -13.74
CA GLY A 60 -3.28 9.21 -12.84
C GLY A 60 -4.04 10.46 -13.28
N ARG A 61 -3.68 11.61 -12.72
CA ARG A 61 -4.38 12.88 -12.94
C ARG A 61 -3.76 13.66 -14.08
N TRP A 62 -4.47 13.70 -15.20
CA TRP A 62 -4.07 14.38 -16.42
C TRP A 62 -4.97 15.57 -16.73
N ASP A 63 -4.37 16.66 -17.17
CA ASP A 63 -5.02 17.79 -17.79
C ASP A 63 -5.00 17.64 -19.30
N PHE A 64 -6.20 17.60 -19.88
CA PHE A 64 -6.45 17.43 -21.31
C PHE A 64 -6.98 18.72 -21.97
N SER A 65 -7.00 19.84 -21.23
CA SER A 65 -7.60 21.09 -21.70
C SER A 65 -6.83 21.74 -22.84
N ASN A 66 -5.53 21.48 -22.94
CA ASN A 66 -4.69 21.97 -24.03
C ASN A 66 -4.59 20.91 -25.16
N PRO A 67 -5.13 21.16 -26.36
CA PRO A 67 -5.10 20.18 -27.45
C PRO A 67 -3.70 19.98 -28.06
N ALA A 68 -2.73 20.83 -27.73
CA ALA A 68 -1.35 20.69 -28.20
C ALA A 68 -0.46 19.93 -27.20
N GLU A 69 -0.92 19.72 -25.97
CA GLU A 69 -0.12 19.15 -24.89
C GLU A 69 -1.00 18.67 -23.73
N TYR A 70 -0.82 17.43 -23.30
CA TYR A 70 -1.46 16.91 -22.09
C TYR A 70 -0.45 16.92 -20.94
N ALA A 71 -0.86 17.43 -19.79
CA ALA A 71 0.01 17.63 -18.65
C ALA A 71 -0.39 16.78 -17.45
N SER A 72 0.60 16.27 -16.72
CA SER A 72 0.42 15.80 -15.35
C SER A 72 1.21 16.68 -14.38
N TYR A 73 0.64 16.83 -13.19
CA TYR A 73 1.20 17.63 -12.10
C TYR A 73 1.56 16.77 -10.88
N TRP A 74 1.26 15.48 -10.92
CA TRP A 74 1.48 14.56 -9.79
C TRP A 74 2.39 13.42 -10.21
N GLY A 75 3.33 13.06 -9.33
CA GLY A 75 4.41 12.10 -9.58
C GLY A 75 3.99 10.73 -10.12
N GLY A 76 2.81 10.24 -9.75
CA GLY A 76 2.36 8.89 -10.10
C GLY A 76 1.60 8.75 -11.41
N ALA A 77 1.60 9.76 -12.29
CA ALA A 77 0.94 9.67 -13.58
C ALA A 77 1.82 9.00 -14.63
N TYR A 78 1.23 8.18 -15.50
CA TYR A 78 1.96 7.50 -16.56
C TYR A 78 1.07 7.24 -17.77
N ILE A 79 1.70 6.93 -18.90
CA ILE A 79 1.06 6.43 -20.11
C ILE A 79 1.58 5.05 -20.48
N ARG A 80 0.74 4.25 -21.15
CA ARG A 80 1.11 3.00 -21.81
C ARG A 80 0.52 2.92 -23.20
N VAL A 81 1.27 2.35 -24.14
CA VAL A 81 0.78 2.05 -25.49
C VAL A 81 1.61 0.93 -26.10
N ASN A 82 0.98 0.08 -26.91
CA ASN A 82 1.71 -0.83 -27.79
C ASN A 82 1.94 -0.16 -29.14
N PHE A 83 3.09 -0.36 -29.75
CA PHE A 83 3.40 0.13 -31.10
C PHE A 83 4.10 -0.95 -31.93
N THR A 84 3.90 -0.94 -33.25
CA THR A 84 4.70 -1.75 -34.18
C THR A 84 5.91 -0.98 -34.68
N GLY A 85 6.92 -1.68 -35.18
CA GLY A 85 8.09 -1.07 -35.81
C GLY A 85 9.35 -1.27 -34.99
N THR A 86 10.40 -0.55 -35.34
CA THR A 86 11.74 -0.68 -34.75
C THR A 86 12.15 0.57 -33.98
N THR A 87 11.51 1.71 -34.23
CA THR A 87 11.80 2.95 -33.50
C THR A 87 10.56 3.66 -32.97
N VAL A 88 10.73 4.33 -31.82
CA VAL A 88 9.75 5.25 -31.24
C VAL A 88 10.45 6.47 -30.66
N LYS A 89 9.88 7.65 -30.94
CA LYS A 89 10.28 8.92 -30.32
C LYS A 89 9.11 9.48 -29.55
N ILE A 90 9.40 10.22 -28.49
CA ILE A 90 8.42 10.98 -27.74
C ILE A 90 8.60 12.48 -28.02
N LYS A 91 7.50 13.22 -28.12
CA LYS A 91 7.50 14.67 -28.17
C LYS A 91 7.00 15.23 -26.84
N VAL A 92 7.75 16.16 -26.26
CA VAL A 92 7.43 16.77 -24.96
C VAL A 92 7.63 18.28 -24.95
N GLY A 93 6.87 18.98 -24.10
CA GLY A 93 7.04 20.40 -23.83
C GLY A 93 8.22 20.70 -22.89
N TYR A 94 8.64 21.97 -22.83
CA TYR A 94 9.73 22.43 -21.96
C TYR A 94 9.23 23.06 -20.65
N PRO A 95 9.99 22.91 -19.55
CA PRO A 95 10.84 21.75 -19.25
C PRO A 95 9.97 20.57 -18.82
N THR A 96 10.48 19.35 -19.03
CA THR A 96 9.81 18.10 -18.64
C THR A 96 10.75 17.15 -17.92
N HIS A 97 10.24 16.37 -16.96
CA HIS A 97 10.92 15.19 -16.41
C HIS A 97 10.02 13.96 -16.51
N TYR A 98 10.51 12.89 -17.13
CA TYR A 98 9.85 11.58 -17.17
C TYR A 98 10.86 10.43 -17.11
N PHE A 99 10.36 9.25 -16.78
CA PHE A 99 11.01 7.97 -17.02
C PHE A 99 10.33 7.25 -18.17
N ALA A 100 11.08 6.58 -19.04
CA ALA A 100 10.53 5.73 -20.08
C ALA A 100 11.16 4.34 -20.05
N LYS A 101 10.37 3.31 -20.38
CA LYS A 101 10.86 1.95 -20.64
C LYS A 101 10.19 1.38 -21.89
N ILE A 102 10.92 0.52 -22.59
CA ILE A 102 10.43 -0.29 -23.70
C ILE A 102 10.38 -1.73 -23.24
N ASP A 103 9.24 -2.39 -23.45
CA ASP A 103 8.97 -3.77 -23.04
C ASP A 103 9.35 -4.00 -21.56
N ASN A 104 10.15 -5.04 -21.30
CA ASN A 104 10.70 -5.37 -19.98
C ASN A 104 12.09 -4.75 -19.74
N GLY A 105 12.47 -3.75 -20.53
CA GLY A 105 13.70 -3.00 -20.37
C GLY A 105 13.72 -2.14 -19.11
N PRO A 106 14.90 -1.60 -18.73
CA PRO A 106 15.02 -0.74 -17.57
C PRO A 106 14.32 0.61 -17.79
N TRP A 107 13.90 1.24 -16.69
CA TRP A 107 13.49 2.64 -16.71
C TRP A 107 14.68 3.56 -16.99
N VAL A 108 14.51 4.47 -17.93
CA VAL A 108 15.51 5.49 -18.31
C VAL A 108 14.95 6.87 -17.98
N SER A 109 15.71 7.66 -17.23
CA SER A 109 15.33 9.02 -16.82
C SER A 109 15.68 10.06 -17.89
N TYR A 110 14.74 10.95 -18.19
CA TYR A 110 14.90 12.07 -19.11
C TYR A 110 14.57 13.37 -18.38
N TYR A 111 15.60 14.04 -17.88
CA TYR A 111 15.49 15.24 -17.06
C TYR A 111 15.67 16.52 -17.88
N ASN A 112 14.91 17.57 -17.56
CA ASN A 112 14.91 18.85 -18.28
C ASN A 112 14.71 18.67 -19.81
N ALA A 113 13.84 17.74 -20.17
CA ALA A 113 13.54 17.33 -21.53
C ALA A 113 12.74 18.39 -22.29
N ASN A 114 12.89 18.41 -23.63
CA ASN A 114 12.17 19.27 -24.56
C ASN A 114 12.15 18.65 -25.96
N GLY A 115 11.11 18.93 -26.74
CA GLY A 115 11.04 18.62 -28.15
C GLY A 115 10.96 17.12 -28.40
N THR A 116 11.61 16.65 -29.46
CA THR A 116 11.57 15.25 -29.88
C THR A 116 12.77 14.47 -29.36
N ILE A 117 12.52 13.40 -28.62
CA ILE A 117 13.54 12.55 -28.02
C ILE A 117 13.39 11.13 -28.57
N ASN A 118 14.48 10.58 -29.12
CA ASN A 118 14.51 9.19 -29.57
C ASN A 118 14.67 8.24 -28.36
N LEU A 119 13.66 7.42 -28.10
CA LEU A 119 13.67 6.45 -27.00
C LEU A 119 14.36 5.13 -27.40
N THR A 120 14.52 4.90 -28.69
CA THR A 120 15.15 3.71 -29.28
C THR A 120 16.31 4.15 -30.20
N PRO A 121 17.40 4.72 -29.64
CA PRO A 121 18.56 5.12 -30.44
C PRO A 121 19.25 3.93 -31.11
N VAL A 122 19.08 2.73 -30.54
CA VAL A 122 19.36 1.45 -31.21
C VAL A 122 18.01 0.88 -31.64
N PRO A 123 17.80 0.58 -32.94
CA PRO A 123 16.55 -0.01 -33.41
C PRO A 123 16.24 -1.33 -32.71
N LEU A 124 14.95 -1.53 -32.40
CA LEU A 124 14.42 -2.77 -31.86
C LEU A 124 14.31 -3.83 -32.96
N ALA A 125 14.03 -5.07 -32.57
CA ALA A 125 13.62 -6.10 -33.52
C ALA A 125 12.28 -5.70 -34.17
N ASN A 126 11.97 -6.21 -35.36
CA ASN A 126 10.63 -6.04 -35.92
C ASN A 126 9.61 -6.76 -35.05
N GLY A 127 8.55 -6.07 -34.66
CA GLY A 127 7.46 -6.66 -33.88
C GLY A 127 6.54 -5.61 -33.30
N THR A 128 5.76 -6.04 -32.31
CA THR A 128 4.97 -5.18 -31.42
C THR A 128 5.72 -5.03 -30.11
N HIS A 129 5.87 -3.78 -29.67
CA HIS A 129 6.55 -3.40 -28.43
C HIS A 129 5.61 -2.60 -27.55
N THR A 130 5.85 -2.60 -26.24
CA THR A 130 5.13 -1.76 -25.27
C THR A 130 6.01 -0.60 -24.82
N LEU A 131 5.52 0.63 -24.98
CA LEU A 131 6.11 1.81 -24.37
C LEU A 131 5.36 2.12 -23.07
N SER A 132 6.10 2.32 -21.98
CA SER A 132 5.58 2.93 -20.75
C SER A 132 6.36 4.20 -20.44
N VAL A 133 5.67 5.29 -20.12
CA VAL A 133 6.28 6.56 -19.75
C VAL A 133 5.63 7.09 -18.48
N ALA A 134 6.41 7.29 -17.43
CA ALA A 134 5.95 7.77 -16.13
C ALA A 134 6.50 9.16 -15.84
N GLN A 135 5.69 10.00 -15.19
CA GLN A 135 6.12 11.28 -14.66
C GLN A 135 7.37 11.10 -13.78
N GLY A 136 8.34 11.99 -13.96
CA GLY A 136 9.54 12.04 -13.13
C GLY A 136 9.26 12.75 -11.80
N LYS A 137 10.24 13.45 -11.25
CA LYS A 137 10.06 14.28 -10.05
C LYS A 137 9.15 15.47 -10.39
N ASP A 138 7.90 15.41 -9.96
CA ASP A 138 6.84 16.40 -10.22
C ASP A 138 7.06 17.73 -9.48
N TYR A 139 7.98 17.74 -8.52
CA TYR A 139 8.51 18.92 -7.84
C TYR A 139 9.79 19.48 -8.51
N ASP A 140 10.34 18.81 -9.52
CA ASP A 140 11.37 19.37 -10.41
C ASP A 140 10.69 19.93 -11.67
N TYR A 141 10.05 19.08 -12.47
CA TYR A 141 9.37 19.47 -13.72
C TYR A 141 8.12 18.61 -13.99
N GLN A 142 7.07 19.24 -14.52
CA GLN A 142 5.85 18.56 -14.98
C GLN A 142 6.10 17.70 -16.22
N PHE A 143 5.31 16.65 -16.40
CA PHE A 143 5.29 15.87 -17.63
C PHE A 143 4.30 16.49 -18.61
N LYS A 144 4.86 17.08 -19.66
CA LYS A 144 4.14 17.75 -20.74
C LYS A 144 4.20 16.92 -22.01
N PHE A 145 3.25 16.01 -22.19
CA PHE A 145 3.20 15.06 -23.30
C PHE A 145 2.60 15.72 -24.55
N GLN A 146 3.25 15.58 -25.70
CA GLN A 146 2.80 16.15 -26.99
C GLN A 146 2.59 15.09 -28.09
N GLY A 147 2.69 13.80 -27.75
CA GLY A 147 2.54 12.68 -28.69
C GLY A 147 3.81 11.86 -28.90
N LEU A 148 3.68 10.84 -29.75
CA LEU A 148 4.72 9.92 -30.19
C LEU A 148 4.96 10.07 -31.69
N ILE A 149 6.17 9.74 -32.11
CA ILE A 149 6.54 9.63 -33.53
C ILE A 149 7.03 8.22 -33.76
N LEU A 150 6.33 7.50 -34.64
CA LEU A 150 6.61 6.11 -35.00
C LEU A 150 7.26 6.01 -36.38
N ASP A 151 7.75 4.81 -36.71
CA ASP A 151 8.20 4.48 -38.07
C ASP A 151 7.06 4.65 -39.09
N ALA A 152 7.42 4.87 -40.36
CA ALA A 152 6.43 4.97 -41.43
C ALA A 152 5.62 3.66 -41.56
N GLY A 153 4.29 3.77 -41.50
CA GLY A 153 3.37 2.62 -41.56
C GLY A 153 3.21 1.86 -40.24
N ALA A 154 3.91 2.27 -39.18
CA ALA A 154 3.68 1.73 -37.85
C ALA A 154 2.31 2.16 -37.30
N VAL A 155 1.72 1.29 -36.49
CA VAL A 155 0.44 1.54 -35.82
C VAL A 155 0.58 1.36 -34.31
N THR A 156 -0.34 1.94 -33.56
CA THR A 156 -0.52 1.68 -32.14
C THR A 156 -1.60 0.63 -31.90
N SER A 157 -1.56 0.01 -30.73
CA SER A 157 -2.64 -0.84 -30.22
C SER A 157 -2.76 -0.70 -28.69
N PRO A 158 -3.90 -1.05 -28.09
CA PRO A 158 -4.05 -0.95 -26.65
C PRO A 158 -3.05 -1.86 -25.91
N PRO A 159 -2.38 -1.37 -24.86
CA PRO A 159 -1.55 -2.19 -24.00
C PRO A 159 -2.40 -3.09 -23.08
N PRO A 160 -1.82 -4.13 -22.47
CA PRO A 160 -2.42 -4.76 -21.30
C PRO A 160 -2.66 -3.71 -20.21
N VAL A 161 -3.84 -3.76 -19.60
CA VAL A 161 -4.20 -2.92 -18.46
C VAL A 161 -4.77 -3.79 -17.36
N PHE A 162 -4.46 -3.45 -16.11
CA PHE A 162 -5.07 -4.12 -14.97
C PHE A 162 -6.49 -3.59 -14.74
N SER A 163 -7.37 -4.45 -14.22
CA SER A 163 -8.79 -4.12 -14.02
C SER A 163 -9.05 -3.24 -12.79
N GLN A 164 -8.07 -3.14 -11.89
CA GLN A 164 -8.18 -2.47 -10.61
C GLN A 164 -7.13 -1.37 -10.48
N LEU A 165 -7.46 -0.34 -9.68
CA LEU A 165 -6.60 0.81 -9.43
C LEU A 165 -6.44 1.07 -7.94
N ILE A 166 -5.20 1.34 -7.52
CA ILE A 166 -4.86 1.84 -6.18
C ILE A 166 -4.49 3.32 -6.26
N GLU A 167 -5.12 4.17 -5.45
CA GLU A 167 -4.72 5.57 -5.30
C GLU A 167 -3.91 5.77 -4.02
N TRP A 168 -2.67 6.23 -4.18
CA TRP A 168 -1.75 6.50 -3.10
C TRP A 168 -1.73 7.99 -2.79
N ILE A 169 -1.90 8.35 -1.52
CA ILE A 169 -1.93 9.73 -1.04
C ILE A 169 -0.81 9.89 -0.03
N GLY A 170 0.02 10.92 -0.17
CA GLY A 170 1.08 11.12 0.82
C GLY A 170 1.95 12.34 0.64
N ASP A 171 3.09 12.29 1.32
CA ASP A 171 4.12 13.33 1.33
C ASP A 171 5.36 12.90 0.52
N SER A 172 6.54 13.41 0.92
CA SER A 172 7.83 13.08 0.31
C SER A 172 8.12 11.59 0.27
N ILE A 173 7.68 10.82 1.26
CA ILE A 173 7.89 9.37 1.33
C ILE A 173 7.13 8.67 0.20
N THR A 174 5.87 9.05 0.00
CA THR A 174 5.01 8.46 -1.05
C THR A 174 5.42 8.96 -2.43
N ALA A 175 5.90 10.20 -2.53
CA ALA A 175 6.48 10.77 -3.75
C ALA A 175 7.86 10.17 -4.10
N GLY A 176 8.47 9.34 -3.24
CA GLY A 176 9.80 8.77 -3.48
C GLY A 176 10.93 9.79 -3.40
N TYR A 177 10.81 10.85 -2.60
CA TYR A 177 11.88 11.81 -2.38
C TYR A 177 13.14 11.10 -1.88
N THR A 178 14.31 11.53 -2.36
CA THR A 178 15.65 10.87 -2.25
C THR A 178 15.84 9.53 -2.95
N ASP A 179 14.78 8.90 -3.47
CA ASP A 179 14.93 7.72 -4.34
C ASP A 179 15.61 8.15 -5.65
N GLU A 180 16.54 7.34 -6.16
CA GLU A 180 17.21 7.64 -7.42
C GLU A 180 16.28 7.39 -8.63
N GLN A 181 15.30 6.49 -8.48
CA GLN A 181 14.34 6.10 -9.51
C GLN A 181 12.91 6.50 -9.08
N VAL A 182 12.77 7.69 -8.48
CA VAL A 182 11.52 8.32 -8.01
C VAL A 182 10.31 7.97 -8.87
N ASN A 183 9.16 7.80 -8.23
CA ASN A 183 7.88 7.45 -8.83
C ASN A 183 7.83 6.08 -9.53
N VAL A 184 8.94 5.51 -10.03
CA VAL A 184 8.99 4.17 -10.65
C VAL A 184 9.64 3.08 -9.79
N SER A 185 10.05 3.42 -8.57
CA SER A 185 10.65 2.49 -7.59
C SER A 185 10.24 2.73 -6.13
N GLY A 186 9.44 3.78 -5.88
CA GLY A 186 8.83 4.01 -4.58
C GLY A 186 7.88 2.86 -4.19
N TYR A 187 7.65 2.69 -2.88
CA TYR A 187 6.76 1.63 -2.39
C TYR A 187 5.36 1.62 -3.05
N PRO A 188 4.74 2.76 -3.45
CA PRO A 188 3.46 2.75 -4.16
C PRO A 188 3.54 2.04 -5.51
N TRP A 189 4.59 2.33 -6.27
CA TRP A 189 4.82 1.75 -7.59
C TRP A 189 5.14 0.26 -7.48
N VAL A 190 6.10 -0.11 -6.62
CA VAL A 190 6.50 -1.51 -6.42
C VAL A 190 5.33 -2.35 -5.94
N CYS A 191 4.54 -1.85 -4.98
CA CYS A 191 3.38 -2.56 -4.47
C CYS A 191 2.33 -2.79 -5.56
N SER A 192 2.01 -1.75 -6.34
CA SER A 192 0.97 -1.81 -7.37
C SER A 192 1.37 -2.64 -8.59
N GLU A 193 2.53 -2.36 -9.19
CA GLU A 193 2.94 -2.95 -10.47
C GLU A 193 3.54 -4.34 -10.30
N THR A 194 4.45 -4.49 -9.33
CA THR A 194 5.26 -5.70 -9.18
C THR A 194 4.56 -6.76 -8.35
N LEU A 195 3.81 -6.36 -7.32
CA LEU A 195 3.30 -7.28 -6.31
C LEU A 195 1.79 -7.53 -6.36
N LEU A 196 1.00 -6.51 -6.70
CA LEU A 196 -0.47 -6.59 -6.71
C LEU A 196 -1.08 -6.61 -8.11
N HIS A 197 -0.30 -6.27 -9.14
CA HIS A 197 -0.76 -6.23 -10.52
C HIS A 197 -2.03 -5.36 -10.69
N THR A 198 -1.93 -4.12 -10.22
CA THR A 198 -2.97 -3.09 -10.33
C THR A 198 -2.44 -1.87 -11.05
N GLU A 199 -3.32 -1.14 -11.73
CA GLU A 199 -3.02 0.23 -12.09
C GLU A 199 -2.90 1.08 -10.82
N HIS A 200 -2.29 2.25 -10.93
CA HIS A 200 -2.17 3.12 -9.77
C HIS A 200 -2.13 4.60 -10.13
N THR A 201 -2.26 5.41 -9.10
CA THR A 201 -2.00 6.86 -9.16
C THR A 201 -1.39 7.28 -7.84
N GLN A 202 -0.50 8.26 -7.86
CA GLN A 202 0.19 8.75 -6.66
C GLN A 202 -0.04 10.26 -6.59
N ILE A 203 -0.82 10.68 -5.59
CA ILE A 203 -1.15 12.06 -5.28
C ILE A 203 -0.36 12.44 -4.04
N ALA A 204 0.92 12.72 -4.25
CA ALA A 204 1.86 12.98 -3.19
C ALA A 204 2.79 14.13 -3.56
N TYR A 205 3.24 14.88 -2.56
CA TYR A 205 4.13 16.02 -2.79
C TYR A 205 5.13 16.18 -1.63
N PRO A 206 6.44 16.38 -1.90
CA PRO A 206 7.42 16.52 -0.84
C PRO A 206 7.14 17.69 0.11
N GLY A 207 7.29 17.43 1.41
CA GLY A 207 7.09 18.42 2.46
C GLY A 207 5.62 18.78 2.73
N VAL A 208 4.67 18.27 1.95
CA VAL A 208 3.25 18.60 2.16
C VAL A 208 2.77 18.06 3.52
N ARG A 209 1.97 18.88 4.20
CA ARG A 209 1.23 18.51 5.42
C ARG A 209 -0.14 18.01 5.06
N LEU A 210 -0.79 17.28 5.96
CA LEU A 210 -2.22 17.08 5.86
C LEU A 210 -2.96 18.41 6.06
N VAL A 211 -2.61 19.16 7.10
CA VAL A 211 -3.34 20.35 7.51
C VAL A 211 -2.83 21.59 6.77
N SER A 212 -3.76 22.33 6.15
CA SER A 212 -3.48 23.63 5.57
C SER A 212 -3.03 24.63 6.63
N GLY A 213 -2.00 25.44 6.32
CA GLY A 213 -1.44 26.40 7.27
C GLY A 213 -0.91 27.65 6.56
N SER A 214 -0.84 28.77 7.28
CA SER A 214 -0.30 30.02 6.72
C SER A 214 1.19 29.95 6.38
N ASP A 215 1.94 29.09 7.06
CA ASP A 215 3.37 28.86 6.88
C ASP A 215 3.69 27.78 5.83
N ASN A 216 2.74 26.91 5.52
CA ASN A 216 2.92 25.76 4.62
C ASN A 216 2.06 25.82 3.34
N GLY A 217 1.14 26.78 3.26
CA GLY A 217 0.17 26.85 2.18
C GLY A 217 -0.91 25.75 2.27
N PRO A 218 -1.54 25.37 1.14
CA PRO A 218 -2.57 24.35 1.11
C PRO A 218 -1.99 22.97 1.45
N GLY A 219 -2.54 22.34 2.48
CA GLY A 219 -2.27 20.95 2.84
C GLY A 219 -3.06 19.97 1.97
N MET A 220 -2.87 18.67 2.22
CA MET A 220 -3.59 17.62 1.49
C MET A 220 -5.09 17.61 1.78
N ASP A 221 -5.53 18.18 2.91
CA ASP A 221 -6.94 18.44 3.21
C ASP A 221 -7.66 19.25 2.12
N VAL A 222 -6.92 20.12 1.42
CA VAL A 222 -7.40 20.89 0.27
C VAL A 222 -6.85 20.35 -1.04
N GLN A 223 -5.55 20.13 -1.13
CA GLN A 223 -4.87 19.91 -2.41
C GLN A 223 -5.18 18.56 -3.05
N TYR A 224 -5.48 17.52 -2.25
CA TYR A 224 -5.92 16.24 -2.78
C TYR A 224 -7.17 16.37 -3.65
N PHE A 225 -8.01 17.40 -3.46
CA PHE A 225 -9.22 17.61 -4.26
C PHE A 225 -8.97 18.41 -5.54
N LYS A 226 -7.71 18.68 -5.89
CA LYS A 226 -7.29 19.51 -7.01
C LYS A 226 -6.60 18.71 -8.11
N LEU A 227 -6.68 19.23 -9.33
CA LEU A 227 -5.99 18.67 -10.50
C LEU A 227 -4.47 18.80 -10.37
N GLN A 228 -4.00 19.93 -9.83
CA GLN A 228 -2.59 20.27 -9.77
C GLN A 228 -2.04 20.10 -8.35
N ASN A 229 -0.72 20.01 -8.20
CA ASN A 229 -0.04 19.88 -6.90
C ASN A 229 0.01 21.22 -6.12
N PRO A 230 0.50 21.25 -4.85
CA PRO A 230 0.51 22.45 -4.02
C PRO A 230 1.30 23.64 -4.59
N ALA A 231 2.15 23.45 -5.61
CA ALA A 231 2.84 24.55 -6.28
C ALA A 231 1.88 25.48 -7.06
N TYR A 232 0.60 25.11 -7.20
CA TYR A 232 -0.43 25.85 -7.94
C TYR A 232 -1.53 26.37 -7.00
N THR A 233 -1.46 27.65 -6.66
CA THR A 233 -2.40 28.28 -5.71
C THR A 233 -3.83 28.45 -6.26
N THR A 234 -4.01 28.43 -7.59
CA THR A 234 -5.31 28.52 -8.27
C THR A 234 -5.73 27.21 -8.93
N ALA A 235 -5.26 26.08 -8.39
CA ALA A 235 -5.52 24.77 -8.97
C ALA A 235 -7.02 24.47 -9.15
N PRO A 236 -7.45 24.04 -10.35
CA PRO A 236 -8.84 23.66 -10.59
C PRO A 236 -9.18 22.39 -9.81
N ALA A 237 -10.47 22.17 -9.55
CA ALA A 237 -10.94 20.96 -8.90
C ALA A 237 -10.63 19.72 -9.77
N TRP A 238 -10.25 18.62 -9.12
CA TRP A 238 -10.14 17.34 -9.81
C TRP A 238 -11.53 16.79 -10.13
N ASP A 239 -11.68 16.25 -11.35
CA ASP A 239 -12.88 15.53 -11.76
C ASP A 239 -12.80 14.07 -11.26
N PHE A 240 -13.41 13.82 -10.11
CA PHE A 240 -13.46 12.50 -9.47
C PHE A 240 -14.26 11.44 -10.25
N THR A 241 -14.90 11.79 -11.37
CA THR A 241 -15.58 10.82 -12.24
C THR A 241 -14.62 10.14 -13.24
N ARG A 242 -13.38 10.64 -13.34
CA ARG A 242 -12.33 10.14 -14.24
C ARG A 242 -11.87 8.73 -13.92
N TYR A 243 -11.85 8.35 -12.64
CA TYR A 243 -11.60 6.97 -12.23
C TYR A 243 -12.18 6.73 -10.84
N THR A 244 -12.34 5.47 -10.46
CA THR A 244 -12.67 5.09 -9.09
C THR A 244 -11.65 4.06 -8.62
N PRO A 245 -10.82 4.38 -7.62
CA PRO A 245 -9.90 3.41 -7.05
C PRO A 245 -10.69 2.30 -6.34
N LYS A 246 -10.14 1.08 -6.34
CA LYS A 246 -10.62 -0.01 -5.49
C LYS A 246 -10.13 0.19 -4.04
N VAL A 247 -8.90 0.67 -3.92
CA VAL A 247 -8.21 0.93 -2.66
C VAL A 247 -7.56 2.32 -2.71
N ILE A 248 -7.67 3.08 -1.61
CA ILE A 248 -6.85 4.26 -1.33
C ILE A 248 -5.90 3.92 -0.19
N VAL A 249 -4.64 4.31 -0.30
CA VAL A 249 -3.66 4.19 0.78
C VAL A 249 -3.07 5.56 1.09
N ILE A 250 -3.11 5.96 2.36
CA ILE A 250 -2.72 7.29 2.84
C ILE A 250 -1.54 7.18 3.80
N ASN A 251 -0.46 7.87 3.52
CA ASN A 251 0.71 8.01 4.40
C ASN A 251 1.04 9.50 4.55
N LEU A 252 0.45 10.11 5.58
CA LEU A 252 0.53 11.55 5.89
C LEU A 252 0.68 11.75 7.40
N GLY A 253 1.26 12.90 7.78
CA GLY A 253 1.50 13.29 9.18
C GLY A 253 2.97 13.54 9.50
N THR A 254 3.88 13.13 8.62
CA THR A 254 5.32 13.33 8.77
C THR A 254 5.66 14.81 8.94
N ASN A 255 5.12 15.66 8.05
CA ASN A 255 5.43 17.10 8.03
C ASN A 255 4.53 17.93 8.96
N ASP A 256 3.41 17.37 9.41
CA ASP A 256 2.55 17.98 10.43
C ASP A 256 3.21 17.94 11.81
N ASN A 257 4.04 16.92 12.05
CA ASN A 257 4.76 16.73 13.31
C ASN A 257 5.59 17.96 13.69
N GLY A 258 5.39 18.44 14.93
CA GLY A 258 6.06 19.63 15.46
C GLY A 258 5.52 20.98 14.95
N HIS A 259 4.53 20.96 14.05
CA HIS A 259 3.97 22.18 13.44
C HIS A 259 2.47 22.34 13.67
N VAL A 260 1.74 21.23 13.81
CA VAL A 260 0.28 21.22 13.96
C VAL A 260 -0.08 20.58 15.31
N PRO A 261 -0.95 21.19 16.12
CA PRO A 261 -1.52 20.54 17.31
C PRO A 261 -2.20 19.21 16.98
N GLU A 262 -2.01 18.19 17.82
CA GLU A 262 -2.51 16.83 17.54
C GLU A 262 -4.04 16.76 17.39
N ASP A 263 -4.77 17.60 18.13
CA ASP A 263 -6.23 17.71 18.05
C ASP A 263 -6.69 18.31 16.72
N GLN A 264 -6.05 19.39 16.27
CA GLN A 264 -6.28 19.98 14.95
C GLN A 264 -5.96 18.96 13.84
N PHE A 265 -4.83 18.26 13.94
CA PHE A 265 -4.45 17.22 12.98
C PHE A 265 -5.49 16.10 12.92
N ARG A 266 -5.91 15.55 14.08
CA ARG A 266 -6.96 14.53 14.18
C ARG A 266 -8.27 14.98 13.52
N ASP A 267 -8.75 16.18 13.84
CA ASP A 267 -10.05 16.67 13.37
C ASP A 267 -10.02 16.92 11.86
N THR A 268 -8.88 17.40 11.35
CA THR A 268 -8.64 17.59 9.92
C THR A 268 -8.56 16.25 9.20
N TYR A 269 -7.85 15.26 9.74
CA TYR A 269 -7.78 13.92 9.15
C TYR A 269 -9.15 13.24 9.15
N THR A 270 -9.93 13.39 10.21
CA THR A 270 -11.31 12.87 10.28
C THR A 270 -12.15 13.47 9.16
N SER A 271 -12.08 14.79 8.96
CA SER A 271 -12.81 15.49 7.89
C SER A 271 -12.31 15.11 6.51
N PHE A 272 -10.99 14.97 6.34
CA PHE A 272 -10.35 14.55 5.10
C PHE A 272 -10.83 13.17 4.65
N LEU A 273 -10.86 12.19 5.55
CA LEU A 273 -11.38 10.84 5.28
C LEU A 273 -12.86 10.87 4.91
N ALA A 274 -13.68 11.68 5.59
CA ALA A 274 -15.08 11.86 5.24
C ALA A 274 -15.26 12.48 3.84
N ASN A 275 -14.42 13.46 3.48
CA ASN A 275 -14.45 14.09 2.18
C ASN A 275 -14.00 13.14 1.06
N ILE A 276 -13.00 12.28 1.29
CA ILE A 276 -12.62 11.20 0.37
C ILE A 276 -13.80 10.25 0.18
N ARG A 277 -14.42 9.77 1.27
CA ARG A 277 -15.58 8.87 1.23
C ARG A 277 -16.74 9.47 0.43
N ALA A 278 -16.97 10.78 0.53
CA ALA A 278 -17.99 11.47 -0.26
C ALA A 278 -17.69 11.46 -1.77
N LYS A 279 -16.43 11.41 -2.19
CA LYS A 279 -16.03 11.25 -3.60
C LYS A 279 -16.06 9.78 -4.05
N PHE A 280 -15.71 8.88 -3.15
CA PHE A 280 -15.61 7.45 -3.43
C PHE A 280 -16.38 6.63 -2.37
N PRO A 281 -17.70 6.42 -2.55
CA PRO A 281 -18.54 5.80 -1.52
C PRO A 281 -18.12 4.37 -1.14
N ASN A 282 -17.53 3.61 -2.07
CA ASN A 282 -17.28 2.17 -1.89
C ASN A 282 -15.81 1.77 -1.73
N VAL A 283 -14.87 2.72 -1.81
CA VAL A 283 -13.42 2.44 -1.77
C VAL A 283 -12.98 1.94 -0.40
N GLU A 284 -12.00 1.04 -0.34
CA GLU A 284 -11.31 0.69 0.90
C GLU A 284 -10.22 1.74 1.16
N ILE A 285 -10.30 2.47 2.27
CA ILE A 285 -9.33 3.53 2.62
C ILE A 285 -8.40 2.99 3.69
N PHE A 286 -7.12 2.81 3.39
CA PHE A 286 -6.10 2.45 4.36
C PHE A 286 -5.31 3.68 4.78
N VAL A 287 -5.26 3.93 6.08
CA VAL A 287 -4.52 5.01 6.70
C VAL A 287 -3.32 4.39 7.39
N MET A 288 -2.15 4.65 6.85
CA MET A 288 -0.90 4.17 7.41
C MET A 288 -0.49 5.04 8.58
N ARG A 289 0.01 4.40 9.62
CA ARG A 289 0.96 5.02 10.53
C ARG A 289 2.18 5.48 9.74
N THR A 290 2.67 6.68 10.02
CA THR A 290 3.93 7.15 9.41
C THR A 290 5.08 6.19 9.75
N PHE A 291 6.02 5.98 8.82
CA PHE A 291 7.13 5.06 9.05
C PHE A 291 8.06 5.49 10.19
N ILE A 292 8.12 6.79 10.47
CA ILE A 292 8.89 7.37 11.57
C ILE A 292 8.09 7.56 12.87
N ASN A 293 6.87 6.99 12.93
CA ASN A 293 6.08 6.84 14.16
C ASN A 293 5.49 8.15 14.73
N VAL A 294 5.49 9.23 13.96
CA VAL A 294 4.93 10.53 14.35
C VAL A 294 3.44 10.61 14.05
N MET A 295 2.73 11.48 14.78
CA MET A 295 1.27 11.67 14.64
C MET A 295 0.45 10.37 14.78
N THR A 296 1.01 9.33 15.43
CA THR A 296 0.41 8.00 15.53
C THR A 296 -0.95 8.02 16.23
N ASN A 297 -1.01 8.58 17.44
CA ASN A 297 -2.24 8.63 18.25
C ASN A 297 -3.37 9.43 17.58
N PRO A 298 -3.14 10.66 17.09
CA PRO A 298 -4.22 11.40 16.43
C PRO A 298 -4.65 10.78 15.09
N THR A 299 -3.76 10.07 14.37
CA THR A 299 -4.13 9.28 13.18
C THR A 299 -5.08 8.13 13.55
N ILE A 300 -4.75 7.33 14.58
CA ILE A 300 -5.62 6.25 15.07
C ILE A 300 -6.98 6.82 15.51
N ALA A 301 -6.97 7.94 16.24
CA ALA A 301 -8.19 8.58 16.70
C ALA A 301 -9.09 9.03 15.54
N ALA A 302 -8.51 9.58 14.47
CA ALA A 302 -9.27 9.98 13.27
C ALA A 302 -9.91 8.79 12.54
N VAL A 303 -9.17 7.69 12.37
CA VAL A 303 -9.70 6.44 11.80
C VAL A 303 -10.85 5.91 12.67
N ASN A 304 -10.65 5.81 13.98
CA ASN A 304 -11.66 5.33 14.91
C ASN A 304 -12.91 6.22 14.92
N ALA A 305 -12.76 7.54 14.77
CA ALA A 305 -13.89 8.46 14.65
C ALA A 305 -14.73 8.18 13.39
N ARG A 306 -14.09 7.84 12.25
CA ARG A 306 -14.81 7.45 11.03
C ARG A 306 -15.54 6.12 11.18
N ILE A 307 -14.89 5.13 11.81
CA ILE A 307 -15.50 3.82 12.10
C ILE A 307 -16.69 4.00 13.05
N ALA A 308 -16.56 4.79 14.11
CA ALA A 308 -17.64 5.09 15.04
C ALA A 308 -18.81 5.84 14.36
N ALA A 309 -18.52 6.61 13.31
CA ALA A 309 -19.52 7.25 12.45
C ALA A 309 -20.12 6.31 11.39
N GLY A 310 -19.79 5.01 11.42
CA GLY A 310 -20.36 3.97 10.56
C GLY A 310 -19.58 3.65 9.28
N ASP A 311 -18.40 4.24 9.07
CA ASP A 311 -17.57 3.93 7.91
C ASP A 311 -16.79 2.63 8.14
N THR A 312 -17.31 1.52 7.62
CA THR A 312 -16.76 0.17 7.78
C THR A 312 -15.60 -0.14 6.82
N LYS A 313 -15.24 0.82 5.96
CA LYS A 313 -14.23 0.66 4.89
C LYS A 313 -13.06 1.62 5.07
N VAL A 314 -12.78 2.03 6.30
CA VAL A 314 -11.59 2.81 6.68
C VAL A 314 -10.75 1.95 7.61
N HIS A 315 -9.49 1.76 7.23
CA HIS A 315 -8.54 0.87 7.86
C HIS A 315 -7.33 1.61 8.39
N TYR A 316 -6.78 1.15 9.51
CA TYR A 316 -5.50 1.62 10.04
C TYR A 316 -4.44 0.55 9.81
N ILE A 317 -3.33 0.92 9.19
CA ILE A 317 -2.16 0.06 9.03
C ILE A 317 -1.10 0.49 10.03
N ASP A 318 -0.80 -0.39 10.98
CA ASP A 318 0.27 -0.19 11.94
C ASP A 318 1.61 -0.58 11.33
N THR A 319 2.40 0.41 10.93
CA THR A 319 3.69 0.23 10.25
C THR A 319 4.87 0.13 11.23
N ASN A 320 4.60 -0.05 12.53
CA ASN A 320 5.64 -0.02 13.54
C ASN A 320 6.68 -1.13 13.30
N GLY A 321 7.95 -0.75 13.38
CA GLY A 321 9.08 -1.66 13.16
C GLY A 321 9.21 -2.21 11.74
N TRP A 322 8.42 -1.74 10.77
CA TRP A 322 8.53 -2.20 9.38
C TRP A 322 9.88 -1.85 8.78
N LEU A 323 10.33 -0.61 8.99
CA LEU A 323 11.60 -0.10 8.49
C LEU A 323 12.57 0.17 9.65
N THR A 324 13.85 -0.07 9.38
CA THR A 324 14.99 0.14 10.27
C THR A 324 15.88 1.25 9.71
N ASN A 325 16.86 1.73 10.48
CA ASN A 325 17.77 2.79 10.02
C ASN A 325 18.50 2.45 8.70
N ALA A 326 18.77 1.16 8.43
CA ALA A 326 19.40 0.72 7.19
C ALA A 326 18.49 0.82 5.96
N ASP A 327 17.17 0.95 6.16
CA ASP A 327 16.19 1.03 5.09
C ASP A 327 16.04 2.47 4.55
N TYR A 328 16.60 3.48 5.23
CA TYR A 328 16.49 4.90 4.87
C TYR A 328 17.76 5.46 4.23
N THR A 329 17.62 6.47 3.39
CA THR A 329 18.78 7.22 2.84
C THR A 329 19.29 8.30 3.79
N ASP A 330 18.41 8.91 4.57
CA ASP A 330 18.69 10.07 5.44
C ASP A 330 18.02 9.95 6.82
N GLY A 331 17.57 8.75 7.18
CA GLY A 331 16.83 8.48 8.42
C GLY A 331 15.33 8.81 8.35
N LEU A 332 14.84 9.33 7.22
CA LEU A 332 13.44 9.67 7.00
C LEU A 332 12.87 9.05 5.71
N HIS A 333 13.58 9.21 4.60
CA HIS A 333 13.14 8.79 3.28
C HIS A 333 13.66 7.38 2.97
N PRO A 334 12.76 6.43 2.62
CA PRO A 334 13.19 5.07 2.28
C PRO A 334 14.13 5.04 1.07
N SER A 335 15.19 4.26 1.17
CA SER A 335 15.99 3.84 0.01
C SER A 335 15.18 2.93 -0.91
N VAL A 336 15.70 2.62 -2.11
CA VAL A 336 15.09 1.61 -3.01
C VAL A 336 14.82 0.29 -2.27
N ALA A 337 15.76 -0.19 -1.45
CA ALA A 337 15.57 -1.41 -0.67
C ALA A 337 14.49 -1.25 0.41
N GLY A 338 14.44 -0.09 1.08
CA GLY A 338 13.40 0.23 2.05
C GLY A 338 12.01 0.32 1.40
N ASN A 339 11.90 0.90 0.21
CA ASN A 339 10.67 0.96 -0.58
C ASN A 339 10.17 -0.45 -0.97
N ILE A 340 11.07 -1.32 -1.45
CA ILE A 340 10.75 -2.72 -1.76
C ILE A 340 10.26 -3.47 -0.53
N LYS A 341 10.95 -3.29 0.61
CA LYS A 341 10.57 -3.90 1.89
C LYS A 341 9.19 -3.42 2.35
N ALA A 342 8.93 -2.12 2.33
CA ALA A 342 7.63 -1.55 2.67
C ALA A 342 6.51 -2.08 1.75
N ALA A 343 6.75 -2.16 0.44
CA ALA A 343 5.80 -2.72 -0.51
C ALA A 343 5.48 -4.20 -0.21
N GLY A 344 6.51 -5.00 0.09
CA GLY A 344 6.33 -6.41 0.46
C GLY A 344 5.52 -6.61 1.75
N LEU A 345 5.61 -5.67 2.70
CA LEU A 345 4.81 -5.68 3.93
C LEU A 345 3.38 -5.17 3.72
N LEU A 346 3.16 -4.27 2.75
CA LEU A 346 1.82 -3.79 2.37
C LEU A 346 1.03 -4.82 1.55
N GLN A 347 1.69 -5.55 0.66
CA GLN A 347 1.06 -6.52 -0.23
C GLN A 347 0.06 -7.45 0.48
N PRO A 348 0.43 -8.18 1.56
CA PRO A 348 -0.49 -9.11 2.20
C PRO A 348 -1.62 -8.41 2.97
N VAL A 349 -1.47 -7.12 3.29
CA VAL A 349 -2.52 -6.31 3.94
C VAL A 349 -3.58 -5.89 2.92
N ILE A 350 -3.17 -5.50 1.72
CA ILE A 350 -4.04 -4.92 0.70
C ILE A 350 -4.66 -5.98 -0.21
N ALA A 351 -3.91 -7.04 -0.58
CA ALA A 351 -4.35 -8.05 -1.55
C ALA A 351 -5.76 -8.63 -1.28
N PRO A 352 -6.13 -9.01 -0.03
CA PRO A 352 -7.46 -9.58 0.22
C PRO A 352 -8.62 -8.66 -0.16
N TYR A 353 -8.42 -7.34 -0.12
CA TYR A 353 -9.44 -6.34 -0.43
C TYR A 353 -9.57 -6.09 -1.95
N LEU A 354 -8.47 -6.27 -2.68
CA LEU A 354 -8.46 -6.28 -4.14
C LEU A 354 -9.21 -7.51 -4.66
N ASP A 355 -8.95 -8.69 -4.09
CA ASP A 355 -9.55 -9.96 -4.48
C ASP A 355 -11.03 -10.11 -4.09
N GLY A 356 -11.58 -9.14 -3.33
CA GLY A 356 -12.95 -9.23 -2.82
C GLY A 356 -13.12 -10.29 -1.72
N THR A 357 -12.01 -10.77 -1.15
CA THR A 357 -11.97 -11.72 -0.03
C THR A 357 -11.35 -11.10 1.23
N PRO A 358 -11.81 -9.92 1.72
CA PRO A 358 -11.29 -9.36 2.96
C PRO A 358 -11.57 -10.30 4.16
N SER A 359 -12.45 -11.28 3.98
CA SER A 359 -12.83 -12.33 4.94
C SER A 359 -11.76 -13.38 5.25
N GLN A 360 -10.50 -13.23 4.82
CA GLN A 360 -9.40 -13.92 5.53
C GLN A 360 -9.13 -13.31 6.92
N GLN A 361 -9.85 -12.24 7.28
CA GLN A 361 -9.98 -11.80 8.67
C GLN A 361 -10.80 -12.81 9.48
N LEU A 362 -10.24 -13.19 10.63
CA LEU A 362 -10.90 -14.04 11.60
C LEU A 362 -12.23 -13.40 12.02
N THR A 363 -13.35 -14.12 11.96
CA THR A 363 -14.65 -13.56 12.35
C THR A 363 -14.72 -13.29 13.86
N THR A 364 -15.58 -12.38 14.30
CA THR A 364 -15.90 -12.29 15.73
C THR A 364 -16.58 -13.57 16.18
N GLY A 365 -16.12 -14.16 17.27
CA GLY A 365 -16.64 -15.43 17.78
C GLY A 365 -15.83 -15.99 18.93
N THR A 366 -16.27 -17.12 19.45
CA THR A 366 -15.53 -17.88 20.47
C THR A 366 -14.72 -18.97 19.79
N TYR A 367 -13.46 -19.10 20.18
CA TYR A 367 -12.50 -20.03 19.59
C TYR A 367 -11.73 -20.79 20.65
N LYS A 368 -11.32 -22.02 20.33
CA LYS A 368 -10.07 -22.58 20.86
C LYS A 368 -8.92 -22.17 19.95
N VAL A 369 -7.77 -21.86 20.55
CA VAL A 369 -6.60 -21.32 19.84
C VAL A 369 -5.46 -22.33 19.96
N ILE A 370 -5.20 -23.08 18.90
CA ILE A 370 -4.31 -24.25 18.92
C ILE A 370 -2.97 -23.91 18.29
N ASN A 371 -1.86 -24.14 19.00
CA ASN A 371 -0.53 -23.90 18.46
C ASN A 371 -0.19 -24.90 17.35
N ARG A 372 0.34 -24.42 16.22
CA ARG A 372 0.70 -25.24 15.06
C ARG A 372 1.81 -26.25 15.37
N ASN A 373 2.77 -25.89 16.20
CA ASN A 373 3.93 -26.74 16.50
C ASN A 373 3.58 -27.90 17.44
N SER A 374 2.79 -27.65 18.48
CA SER A 374 2.50 -28.64 19.52
C SER A 374 1.12 -29.30 19.40
N GLY A 375 0.17 -28.67 18.72
CA GLY A 375 -1.23 -29.09 18.74
C GLY A 375 -1.95 -28.80 20.07
N LEU A 376 -1.30 -28.10 21.01
CA LEU A 376 -1.86 -27.74 22.32
C LEU A 376 -2.58 -26.38 22.27
N SER A 377 -3.54 -26.19 23.17
CA SER A 377 -4.37 -24.98 23.23
C SER A 377 -3.71 -23.89 24.07
N LEU A 378 -3.92 -22.63 23.68
CA LEU A 378 -3.75 -21.48 24.55
C LEU A 378 -4.66 -21.63 25.78
N ASP A 379 -4.06 -21.52 26.95
CA ASP A 379 -4.64 -21.89 28.23
C ASP A 379 -4.31 -20.84 29.29
N ALA A 380 -5.34 -20.33 29.96
CA ALA A 380 -5.17 -19.54 31.17
C ALA A 380 -4.86 -20.48 32.34
N LYS A 381 -3.68 -20.28 32.91
CA LYS A 381 -3.08 -21.22 33.85
C LYS A 381 -3.97 -21.51 35.05
N ASP A 382 -4.11 -22.80 35.35
CA ASP A 382 -4.79 -23.34 36.53
C ASP A 382 -6.24 -22.81 36.70
N LEU A 383 -6.91 -22.50 35.58
CA LEU A 383 -8.27 -21.92 35.54
C LEU A 383 -8.39 -20.58 36.29
N LEU A 384 -7.28 -19.90 36.56
CA LEU A 384 -7.29 -18.63 37.27
C LEU A 384 -7.93 -17.51 36.43
N THR A 385 -8.49 -16.52 37.12
CA THR A 385 -9.25 -15.41 36.52
C THR A 385 -8.70 -14.04 36.85
N ALA A 386 -7.71 -13.93 37.74
CA ALA A 386 -7.19 -12.65 38.21
C ALA A 386 -6.29 -11.96 37.17
N ASN A 387 -6.15 -10.64 37.28
CA ASN A 387 -5.12 -9.89 36.55
C ASN A 387 -3.74 -10.50 36.82
N ASN A 388 -2.90 -10.52 35.78
CA ASN A 388 -1.57 -11.12 35.76
C ASN A 388 -1.54 -12.66 35.82
N THR A 389 -2.68 -13.34 35.66
CA THR A 389 -2.70 -14.80 35.43
C THR A 389 -1.88 -15.13 34.17
N PRO A 390 -0.83 -15.96 34.25
CA PRO A 390 -0.03 -16.33 33.09
C PRO A 390 -0.80 -17.17 32.08
N LEU A 391 -0.50 -16.96 30.79
CA LEU A 391 -0.91 -17.87 29.72
C LEU A 391 0.15 -18.96 29.54
N GLN A 392 -0.32 -20.18 29.33
CA GLN A 392 0.48 -21.34 28.99
C GLN A 392 -0.16 -22.06 27.79
N GLN A 393 0.47 -23.12 27.32
CA GLN A 393 -0.21 -24.11 26.48
C GLN A 393 -0.59 -25.35 27.31
N TRP A 394 -1.71 -25.97 26.99
CA TRP A 394 -2.13 -27.24 27.59
C TRP A 394 -2.97 -28.06 26.60
N ALA A 395 -3.04 -29.37 26.82
CA ALA A 395 -3.94 -30.24 26.07
C ALA A 395 -5.37 -29.71 26.15
N TYR A 396 -6.05 -29.61 25.00
CA TYR A 396 -7.41 -29.08 24.98
C TYR A 396 -8.36 -30.05 25.70
N GLY A 397 -9.01 -29.56 26.75
CA GLY A 397 -9.93 -30.30 27.60
C GLY A 397 -11.35 -29.75 27.61
N GLY A 398 -11.64 -28.71 26.82
CA GLY A 398 -12.97 -28.08 26.76
C GLY A 398 -13.32 -27.16 27.93
N GLY A 399 -12.33 -26.79 28.75
CA GLY A 399 -12.54 -25.84 29.84
C GLY A 399 -12.65 -24.40 29.34
N ALA A 400 -13.49 -23.58 29.99
CA ALA A 400 -13.65 -22.17 29.63
C ALA A 400 -12.33 -21.35 29.72
N ASN A 401 -11.32 -21.85 30.43
CA ASN A 401 -9.97 -21.26 30.49
C ASN A 401 -9.14 -21.47 29.22
N GLN A 402 -9.66 -22.26 28.26
CA GLN A 402 -9.08 -22.53 26.95
C GLN A 402 -9.94 -21.97 25.81
N GLU A 403 -11.00 -21.24 26.14
CA GLU A 403 -11.91 -20.61 25.20
C GLU A 403 -11.69 -19.10 25.18
N TRP A 404 -11.65 -18.55 23.97
CA TRP A 404 -11.26 -17.18 23.71
C TRP A 404 -12.29 -16.49 22.82
N THR A 405 -12.96 -15.48 23.36
CA THR A 405 -13.80 -14.58 22.56
C THR A 405 -12.90 -13.61 21.81
N VAL A 406 -12.82 -13.79 20.51
CA VAL A 406 -12.17 -12.87 19.58
C VAL A 406 -13.20 -11.87 19.11
N THR A 407 -12.93 -10.59 19.31
CA THR A 407 -13.76 -9.47 18.88
C THR A 407 -12.98 -8.61 17.91
N GLN A 408 -13.51 -8.47 16.69
CA GLN A 408 -12.98 -7.52 15.72
C GLN A 408 -13.09 -6.10 16.26
N LEU A 409 -11.97 -5.38 16.25
CA LEU A 409 -11.92 -3.94 16.53
C LEU A 409 -11.91 -3.12 15.23
N GLY A 410 -11.96 -3.79 14.07
CA GLY A 410 -11.70 -3.24 12.74
C GLY A 410 -10.24 -3.42 12.32
N ASN A 411 -9.99 -3.36 11.01
CA ASN A 411 -8.64 -3.15 10.44
C ASN A 411 -7.64 -4.27 10.73
N GLY A 412 -8.11 -5.52 10.78
CA GLY A 412 -7.28 -6.67 11.15
C GLY A 412 -6.82 -6.64 12.61
N ARG A 413 -7.37 -5.75 13.45
CA ARG A 413 -7.11 -5.69 14.89
C ARG A 413 -8.21 -6.39 15.67
N TYR A 414 -7.80 -7.06 16.73
CA TYR A 414 -8.64 -7.92 17.53
C TYR A 414 -8.39 -7.69 19.01
N LYS A 415 -9.47 -7.72 19.79
CA LYS A 415 -9.44 -8.00 21.22
C LYS A 415 -9.64 -9.50 21.40
N ILE A 416 -8.79 -10.14 22.20
CA ILE A 416 -8.90 -11.57 22.52
C ILE A 416 -9.16 -11.67 24.02
N THR A 417 -10.33 -12.18 24.40
CA THR A 417 -10.84 -12.19 25.79
C THR A 417 -11.04 -13.62 26.26
N GLY A 418 -10.52 -13.99 27.43
CA GLY A 418 -10.77 -15.32 28.01
C GLY A 418 -12.22 -15.44 28.44
N VAL A 419 -12.93 -16.47 27.97
CA VAL A 419 -14.35 -16.70 28.26
C VAL A 419 -14.57 -16.85 29.76
N GLN A 420 -13.66 -17.52 30.48
CA GLN A 420 -13.83 -17.76 31.91
C GLN A 420 -13.67 -16.51 32.79
N SER A 421 -12.91 -15.51 32.34
CA SER A 421 -12.51 -14.38 33.17
C SER A 421 -13.11 -13.04 32.74
N GLY A 422 -13.55 -12.93 31.48
CA GLY A 422 -13.90 -11.65 30.87
C GLY A 422 -12.70 -10.70 30.65
N ARG A 423 -11.48 -11.17 30.93
CA ARG A 423 -10.22 -10.40 30.80
C ARG A 423 -9.54 -10.67 29.48
N SER A 424 -8.78 -9.70 29.01
CA SER A 424 -8.10 -9.76 27.72
C SER A 424 -6.70 -10.36 27.82
N LEU A 425 -6.21 -10.93 26.71
CA LEU A 425 -4.78 -11.13 26.51
C LEU A 425 -4.05 -9.80 26.57
N GLN A 426 -2.96 -9.76 27.34
CA GLN A 426 -2.07 -8.62 27.48
C GLN A 426 -0.61 -9.08 27.50
N VAL A 427 0.28 -8.30 26.89
CA VAL A 427 1.73 -8.41 27.15
C VAL A 427 2.02 -7.88 28.56
N LYS A 428 2.60 -8.70 29.44
CA LYS A 428 2.81 -8.34 30.85
C LYS A 428 3.50 -6.97 30.98
N ASN A 429 2.90 -6.09 31.80
CA ASN A 429 3.36 -4.72 32.03
C ASN A 429 3.53 -3.85 30.76
N ASN A 430 2.89 -4.22 29.65
CA ASN A 430 3.07 -3.59 28.33
C ASN A 430 4.55 -3.53 27.88
N ALA A 431 5.39 -4.45 28.36
CA ALA A 431 6.80 -4.46 28.01
C ALA A 431 7.01 -4.86 26.54
N THR A 432 8.14 -4.46 25.96
CA THR A 432 8.49 -4.73 24.55
C THR A 432 9.62 -5.75 24.40
N ALA A 433 10.18 -6.27 25.50
CA ALA A 433 11.28 -7.22 25.49
C ALA A 433 10.83 -8.63 25.04
N ASP A 434 11.73 -9.34 24.35
CA ASP A 434 11.54 -10.77 24.03
C ASP A 434 11.47 -11.59 25.32
N GLY A 435 10.64 -12.63 25.29
CA GLY A 435 10.43 -13.48 26.46
C GLY A 435 9.44 -12.91 27.49
N THR A 436 8.85 -11.73 27.23
CA THR A 436 7.81 -11.19 28.10
C THR A 436 6.56 -12.06 27.99
N GLY A 437 6.08 -12.60 29.12
CA GLY A 437 4.90 -13.45 29.16
C GLY A 437 3.61 -12.73 28.73
N ILE A 438 2.69 -13.49 28.14
CA ILE A 438 1.30 -13.07 27.92
C ILE A 438 0.50 -13.39 29.18
N VAL A 439 -0.34 -12.47 29.63
CA VAL A 439 -1.16 -12.59 30.83
C VAL A 439 -2.62 -12.21 30.57
N LEU A 440 -3.52 -12.67 31.44
CA LEU A 440 -4.86 -12.09 31.54
C LEU A 440 -4.77 -10.71 32.22
N TYR A 441 -5.49 -9.74 31.67
CA TYR A 441 -5.63 -8.43 32.29
C TYR A 441 -6.94 -7.74 31.91
N ASP A 442 -7.43 -6.85 32.77
CA ASP A 442 -8.58 -6.01 32.46
C ASP A 442 -8.32 -5.21 31.17
N TYR A 443 -9.28 -5.22 30.26
CA TYR A 443 -9.12 -4.55 28.97
C TYR A 443 -9.00 -3.04 29.16
N THR A 444 -7.89 -2.46 28.68
CA THR A 444 -7.74 -1.00 28.59
C THR A 444 -7.69 -0.57 27.13
N ASN A 445 -6.78 -1.14 26.35
CA ASN A 445 -6.51 -0.77 24.95
C ASN A 445 -5.65 -1.80 24.20
N GLN A 446 -5.45 -3.00 24.75
CA GLN A 446 -4.63 -4.05 24.15
C GLN A 446 -5.28 -4.54 22.87
N SER A 447 -4.55 -4.54 21.76
CA SER A 447 -5.05 -5.03 20.48
C SER A 447 -4.00 -5.87 19.77
N TRP A 448 -4.50 -6.86 19.03
CA TRP A 448 -3.70 -7.88 18.36
C TRP A 448 -3.97 -7.81 16.87
N ILE A 449 -2.93 -7.87 16.05
CA ILE A 449 -3.07 -8.04 14.60
C ILE A 449 -3.02 -9.54 14.34
N VAL A 450 -4.12 -10.10 13.82
CA VAL A 450 -4.21 -11.53 13.50
C VAL A 450 -4.12 -11.70 11.99
N THR A 451 -2.98 -12.21 11.53
CA THR A 451 -2.65 -12.31 10.11
C THR A 451 -2.69 -13.76 9.66
N PRO A 452 -3.45 -14.12 8.61
CA PRO A 452 -3.45 -15.46 8.07
C PRO A 452 -2.05 -15.86 7.58
N THR A 453 -1.70 -17.13 7.78
CA THR A 453 -0.54 -17.79 7.17
C THR A 453 -1.03 -18.90 6.23
N THR A 454 -0.13 -19.71 5.70
CA THR A 454 -0.50 -20.85 4.85
C THR A 454 -1.20 -21.96 5.66
N SER A 455 -2.08 -22.72 5.01
CA SER A 455 -2.74 -23.91 5.59
C SER A 455 -3.69 -23.64 6.77
N GLY A 456 -4.32 -22.45 6.83
CA GLY A 456 -5.38 -22.16 7.81
C GLY A 456 -4.88 -21.78 9.21
N TYR A 457 -3.62 -21.40 9.34
CA TYR A 457 -3.04 -20.87 10.57
C TYR A 457 -2.95 -19.35 10.52
N TYR A 458 -2.65 -18.75 11.66
CA TYR A 458 -2.55 -17.31 11.86
C TYR A 458 -1.38 -16.97 12.78
N THR A 459 -0.77 -15.81 12.60
CA THR A 459 0.07 -15.20 13.63
C THR A 459 -0.78 -14.26 14.49
N ILE A 460 -0.43 -14.10 15.76
CA ILE A 460 -1.06 -13.13 16.67
C ILE A 460 0.03 -12.14 17.06
N GLN A 461 0.00 -10.96 16.46
CA GLN A 461 1.02 -9.93 16.69
C GLN A 461 0.50 -8.89 17.68
N SER A 462 1.29 -8.59 18.72
CA SER A 462 1.01 -7.46 19.59
C SER A 462 1.12 -6.16 18.79
N ALA A 463 0.06 -5.37 18.75
CA ALA A 463 0.10 -4.11 18.04
C ALA A 463 0.93 -3.03 18.75
N SER A 464 1.32 -3.23 20.01
CA SER A 464 2.21 -2.29 20.72
C SER A 464 3.69 -2.57 20.48
N SER A 465 4.08 -3.84 20.31
CA SER A 465 5.48 -4.26 20.23
C SER A 465 5.90 -4.88 18.89
N ASN A 466 4.93 -5.20 18.02
CA ASN A 466 5.10 -5.95 16.76
C ASN A 466 5.64 -7.37 16.92
N LYS A 467 5.65 -7.90 18.15
CA LYS A 467 6.12 -9.24 18.46
C LYS A 467 4.97 -10.24 18.40
N PHE A 468 5.29 -11.48 18.06
CA PHE A 468 4.30 -12.54 17.95
C PHE A 468 4.10 -13.22 19.29
N VAL A 469 2.84 -13.54 19.61
CA VAL A 469 2.49 -14.49 20.65
C VAL A 469 3.00 -15.86 20.24
N GLU A 470 3.83 -16.46 21.07
CA GLU A 470 4.46 -17.74 20.80
C GLU A 470 4.51 -18.63 22.04
N VAL A 471 4.73 -19.92 21.81
CA VAL A 471 5.12 -20.86 22.87
C VAL A 471 6.63 -20.80 23.06
N ALA A 472 7.06 -20.52 24.29
CA ALA A 472 8.46 -20.27 24.63
C ALA A 472 9.37 -21.44 24.23
N GLY A 473 10.44 -21.12 23.51
CA GLY A 473 11.46 -22.10 23.07
C GLY A 473 10.93 -23.18 22.13
N GLY A 474 9.73 -23.02 21.54
CA GLY A 474 9.12 -24.03 20.69
C GLY A 474 8.73 -25.31 21.42
N SER A 475 8.54 -25.25 22.74
CA SER A 475 8.17 -26.41 23.55
C SER A 475 6.86 -27.05 23.10
N THR A 476 6.77 -28.37 23.21
CA THR A 476 5.54 -29.14 22.98
C THR A 476 4.94 -29.69 24.28
N ALA A 477 5.49 -29.30 25.44
CA ALA A 477 5.02 -29.77 26.74
C ALA A 477 3.83 -28.95 27.25
N ASN A 478 2.94 -29.62 27.98
CA ASN A 478 1.92 -28.98 28.81
C ASN A 478 2.58 -28.04 29.85
N GLY A 479 1.98 -26.87 30.05
CA GLY A 479 2.44 -25.87 30.99
C GLY A 479 3.57 -24.98 30.46
N ALA A 480 4.00 -25.17 29.20
CA ALA A 480 4.98 -24.26 28.59
C ALA A 480 4.39 -22.84 28.49
N LEU A 481 5.21 -21.85 28.85
CA LEU A 481 4.84 -20.44 28.89
C LEU A 481 4.49 -19.93 27.49
N VAL A 482 3.43 -19.11 27.41
CA VAL A 482 3.15 -18.29 26.24
C VAL A 482 3.71 -16.89 26.45
N GLN A 483 4.51 -16.42 25.50
CA GLN A 483 5.26 -15.16 25.58
C GLN A 483 5.18 -14.39 24.26
N GLN A 484 5.68 -13.16 24.25
CA GLN A 484 5.99 -12.48 23.00
C GLN A 484 7.45 -12.71 22.60
N TRP A 485 7.69 -12.82 21.29
CA TRP A 485 9.03 -12.86 20.72
C TRP A 485 9.07 -12.21 19.34
N ALA A 486 10.26 -11.78 18.91
CA ALA A 486 10.48 -11.28 17.57
C ALA A 486 9.90 -12.24 16.50
N PRO A 487 9.32 -11.72 15.40
CA PRO A 487 8.81 -12.55 14.32
C PRO A 487 9.92 -13.44 13.73
N THR A 488 9.74 -14.75 13.83
CA THR A 488 10.62 -15.76 13.20
C THR A 488 9.88 -16.62 12.17
N ASN A 489 8.54 -16.49 12.11
CA ASN A 489 7.64 -17.34 11.33
C ASN A 489 7.72 -18.84 11.66
N ALA A 490 8.39 -19.21 12.76
CA ALA A 490 8.46 -20.59 13.22
C ALA A 490 7.06 -21.10 13.63
N ALA A 491 6.87 -22.43 13.55
CA ALA A 491 5.57 -23.05 13.80
C ALA A 491 5.02 -22.76 15.21
N ASN A 492 5.89 -22.52 16.20
CA ASN A 492 5.48 -22.19 17.56
C ASN A 492 4.89 -20.77 17.70
N GLN A 493 4.98 -19.93 16.65
CA GLN A 493 4.38 -18.60 16.56
C GLN A 493 3.07 -18.58 15.74
N GLN A 494 2.60 -19.75 15.30
CA GLN A 494 1.44 -19.89 14.44
C GLN A 494 0.32 -20.64 15.17
N TRP A 495 -0.91 -20.19 14.98
CA TRP A 495 -2.07 -20.62 15.74
C TRP A 495 -3.25 -20.91 14.82
N ALA A 496 -3.99 -21.98 15.07
CA ALA A 496 -5.27 -22.25 14.44
C ALA A 496 -6.39 -21.76 15.36
N PHE A 497 -7.31 -20.99 14.79
CA PHE A 497 -8.54 -20.58 15.48
C PHE A 497 -9.66 -21.52 15.04
N GLN A 498 -10.18 -22.31 15.97
CA GLN A 498 -11.18 -23.35 15.70
C GLN A 498 -12.39 -23.16 16.60
N ALA A 499 -13.55 -23.65 16.20
CA ALA A 499 -14.68 -23.76 17.11
C ALA A 499 -14.26 -24.61 18.34
N PRO A 500 -14.60 -24.19 19.58
CA PRO A 500 -14.31 -24.93 20.80
C PRO A 500 -14.73 -26.40 20.69
#